data_AF-A0A8T2RMV1-F1
#
_entry.id   AF-A0A8T2RMV1-F1
#
_cell.length_a   1.000
_cell.length_b   1.000
_cell.length_c   1.000
_cell.angle_alpha   90.00
_cell.angle_beta   90.00
_cell.angle_gamma   90.00
#
_symmetry.space_group_name_H-M   'P 1'
#
loop_
_entity.id
_entity.type
_entity.pdbx_description
1 polymer ?
#
loop_
_entity_poly.entity_id
_entity_poly.type
_entity_poly.pdbx_seq_one_letter_code
_entity_poly.pdbx_strand_id
1 'polypeptide(L)'
;MPSILSPEFIQIASKQLVGLFVSVWIRRDLYRHVRAVDVSTVSCGIMGYFGNKGSVSVSLSLYETNFCFICSHLKSGDRSSDILRRNSDVDSILRRTRFNRTKRLAALNLPKTILGHDRIIWFGDLNYRITLPSKDLKSLVFKKDWTNLLEKDQLLNELGNGGVLEGWIEGPICFPPTYKFLPHSDVYVLMHHPHPQTAAQKRAPAWCDRILWYGKGLKQLQYTSNSNLQQSDHRPVSAIFVAEVEFTMTKSPLIQDGYLNSNQFPAIWRQII
;
A
#
# COMPACT_ATOMS: atom_id res chain seq x y z
N MET A 1 12.23 -23.96 2.88
CA MET A 1 12.37 -22.75 3.70
C MET A 1 11.35 -22.82 4.82
N PRO A 2 11.76 -23.06 6.08
CA PRO A 2 10.84 -22.98 7.22
C PRO A 2 10.37 -21.53 7.38
N SER A 3 9.07 -21.33 7.59
CA SER A 3 8.42 -20.02 7.66
C SER A 3 8.94 -19.20 8.86
N ILE A 4 9.40 -17.97 8.60
CA ILE A 4 9.78 -16.96 9.60
C ILE A 4 8.57 -16.46 10.43
N LEU A 5 7.36 -16.97 10.16
CA LEU A 5 6.14 -16.60 10.89
C LEU A 5 5.78 -17.71 11.89
N SER A 6 5.49 -17.30 13.14
CA SER A 6 5.08 -18.16 14.25
C SER A 6 3.88 -19.04 13.86
N PRO A 7 3.62 -20.17 14.55
CA PRO A 7 2.42 -20.99 14.33
C PRO A 7 1.09 -20.23 14.49
N GLU A 8 1.14 -18.98 14.96
CA GLU A 8 0.01 -18.10 15.19
C GLU A 8 -0.58 -17.49 13.91
N PHE A 9 0.12 -17.51 12.77
CA PHE A 9 -0.37 -16.94 11.51
C PHE A 9 -0.60 -17.99 10.42
N ILE A 10 -1.61 -17.75 9.57
CA ILE A 10 -1.98 -18.58 8.42
C ILE A 10 -1.99 -17.69 7.17
N GLN A 11 -1.34 -18.15 6.09
CA GLN A 11 -1.39 -17.48 4.80
C GLN A 11 -2.78 -17.72 4.16
N ILE A 12 -3.49 -16.64 3.82
CA ILE A 12 -4.83 -16.71 3.24
C ILE A 12 -4.87 -16.34 1.75
N ALA A 13 -3.88 -15.59 1.29
CA ALA A 13 -3.70 -15.27 -0.12
C ALA A 13 -2.21 -15.07 -0.43
N SER A 14 -1.80 -15.50 -1.62
CA SER A 14 -0.48 -15.17 -2.17
C SER A 14 -0.55 -15.14 -3.69
N LYS A 15 0.12 -14.17 -4.30
CA LYS A 15 0.13 -14.04 -5.75
C LYS A 15 1.37 -13.29 -6.21
N GLN A 16 1.93 -13.79 -7.32
CA GLN A 16 3.03 -13.16 -8.05
C GLN A 16 2.55 -12.70 -9.43
N LEU A 17 3.01 -11.52 -9.85
CA LEU A 17 2.88 -10.97 -11.19
C LEU A 17 4.25 -10.47 -11.64
N VAL A 18 4.97 -11.29 -12.41
CA VAL A 18 6.36 -11.02 -12.84
C VAL A 18 7.25 -10.78 -11.60
N GLY A 19 7.72 -9.56 -11.37
CA GLY A 19 8.55 -9.18 -10.22
C GLY A 19 7.77 -8.64 -9.02
N LEU A 20 6.45 -8.50 -9.13
CA LEU A 20 5.59 -8.07 -8.03
C LEU A 20 5.06 -9.29 -7.28
N PHE A 21 5.12 -9.25 -5.95
CA PHE A 21 4.63 -10.33 -5.09
C PHE A 21 3.84 -9.75 -3.92
N VAL A 22 2.69 -10.36 -3.63
CA VAL A 22 1.89 -10.06 -2.45
C VAL A 22 1.58 -11.33 -1.69
N SER A 23 1.56 -11.21 -0.37
CA SER A 23 1.12 -12.26 0.54
C SER A 23 0.32 -11.66 1.68
N VAL A 24 -0.83 -12.23 1.98
CA VAL A 24 -1.69 -11.82 3.10
C VAL A 24 -1.74 -12.96 4.11
N TRP A 25 -1.43 -12.62 5.35
CA TRP A 25 -1.42 -13.53 6.49
C TRP A 25 -2.41 -13.04 7.53
N ILE A 26 -3.09 -13.96 8.20
CA ILE A 26 -3.99 -13.64 9.30
C ILE A 26 -3.65 -14.48 10.52
N ARG A 27 -3.88 -13.93 11.71
CA ARG A 27 -3.82 -14.72 12.94
C ARG A 27 -4.81 -15.88 12.87
N ARG A 28 -4.38 -17.03 13.39
CA ARG A 28 -5.11 -18.31 13.34
C ARG A 28 -6.48 -18.23 14.02
N ASP A 29 -6.61 -17.47 15.10
CA ASP A 29 -7.87 -17.28 15.84
C ASP A 29 -8.94 -16.50 15.05
N LEU A 30 -8.52 -15.70 14.08
CA LEU A 30 -9.40 -14.93 13.20
C LEU A 30 -9.73 -15.62 11.88
N TYR A 31 -9.01 -16.69 11.53
CA TYR A 31 -9.15 -17.37 10.24
C TYR A 31 -10.60 -17.77 9.92
N ARG A 32 -11.36 -18.27 10.91
CA ARG A 32 -12.78 -18.66 10.75
C ARG A 32 -13.72 -17.50 10.39
N HIS A 33 -13.29 -16.26 10.58
CA HIS A 33 -14.04 -15.05 10.27
C HIS A 33 -13.67 -14.45 8.91
N VAL A 34 -12.67 -15.02 8.22
CA VAL A 34 -12.30 -14.63 6.87
C VAL A 34 -13.21 -15.30 5.85
N ARG A 35 -13.73 -14.52 4.91
CA ARG A 35 -14.57 -14.99 3.81
C ARG A 35 -14.18 -14.31 2.50
N ALA A 36 -14.66 -14.87 1.40
CA ALA A 36 -14.63 -14.25 0.08
C ALA A 36 -13.26 -13.71 -0.38
N VAL A 37 -12.18 -14.44 -0.05
CA VAL A 37 -10.84 -14.12 -0.52
C VAL A 37 -10.78 -14.26 -2.04
N ASP A 38 -10.36 -13.21 -2.73
CA ASP A 38 -10.19 -13.19 -4.18
C ASP A 38 -9.00 -12.31 -4.58
N VAL A 39 -8.40 -12.60 -5.73
CA VAL A 39 -7.20 -11.91 -6.22
C VAL A 39 -7.39 -11.49 -7.66
N SER A 40 -7.08 -10.22 -7.93
CA SER A 40 -7.15 -9.62 -9.26
C SER A 40 -5.80 -9.02 -9.63
N THR A 41 -5.42 -9.09 -10.91
CA THR A 41 -4.14 -8.56 -11.39
C THR A 41 -4.37 -7.63 -12.56
N VAL A 42 -3.74 -6.46 -12.56
CA VAL A 42 -3.79 -5.51 -13.67
C VAL A 42 -2.37 -5.27 -14.17
N SER A 43 -2.12 -5.53 -15.45
CA SER A 43 -0.84 -5.16 -16.09
C SER A 43 -0.93 -3.75 -16.66
N CYS A 44 0.10 -2.93 -16.45
CA CYS A 44 0.18 -1.53 -16.89
C CYS A 44 1.41 -1.25 -17.78
N GLY A 45 2.04 -2.30 -18.33
CA GLY A 45 3.22 -2.21 -19.18
C GLY A 45 3.01 -1.51 -20.54
N ILE A 46 3.91 -1.74 -21.48
CA ILE A 46 3.83 -1.30 -22.87
C ILE A 46 2.46 -1.71 -23.45
N MET A 47 1.79 -0.76 -24.10
CA MET A 47 0.41 -0.89 -24.61
C MET A 47 -0.66 -1.27 -23.55
N GLY A 48 -0.37 -1.14 -22.26
CA GLY A 48 -1.30 -1.46 -21.18
C GLY A 48 -1.41 -2.95 -20.81
N TYR A 49 -0.51 -3.80 -21.35
CA TYR A 49 -0.53 -5.25 -21.10
C TYR A 49 0.87 -5.89 -20.99
N PHE A 50 1.88 -5.39 -21.70
CA PHE A 50 3.19 -6.04 -21.79
C PHE A 50 4.26 -5.36 -20.93
N GLY A 51 4.67 -5.97 -19.83
CA GLY A 51 5.80 -5.47 -19.02
C GLY A 51 5.72 -5.90 -17.56
N ASN A 52 6.67 -5.44 -16.74
CA ASN A 52 6.78 -5.74 -15.32
C ASN A 52 6.07 -4.72 -14.40
N LYS A 53 5.15 -3.93 -14.96
CA LYS A 53 4.42 -2.86 -14.26
C LYS A 53 2.95 -3.23 -14.14
N GLY A 54 2.33 -2.85 -13.03
CA GLY A 54 0.95 -3.21 -12.75
C GLY A 54 0.67 -3.35 -11.27
N SER A 55 -0.40 -4.06 -10.94
CA SER A 55 -0.80 -4.38 -9.59
C SER A 55 -1.27 -5.81 -9.41
N VAL A 56 -1.19 -6.25 -8.16
CA VAL A 56 -1.94 -7.37 -7.63
C VAL A 56 -2.79 -6.86 -6.48
N SER A 57 -4.09 -7.06 -6.58
CA SER A 57 -5.08 -6.64 -5.60
C SER A 57 -5.71 -7.86 -4.94
N VAL A 58 -5.73 -7.90 -3.61
CA VAL A 58 -6.35 -8.96 -2.80
C VAL A 58 -7.58 -8.38 -2.12
N SER A 59 -8.73 -8.99 -2.35
CA SER A 59 -9.98 -8.71 -1.66
C SER A 59 -10.28 -9.80 -0.66
N LEU A 60 -10.82 -9.43 0.51
CA LEU A 60 -11.35 -10.37 1.49
C LEU A 60 -12.40 -9.69 2.36
N SER A 61 -13.24 -10.49 3.03
CA SER A 61 -14.09 -10.03 4.13
C SER A 61 -13.55 -10.58 5.44
N LEU A 62 -13.48 -9.76 6.46
CA LEU A 62 -13.21 -10.15 7.85
C LEU A 62 -14.42 -9.71 8.68
N TYR A 63 -15.14 -10.67 9.25
CA TYR A 63 -16.50 -10.44 9.74
C TYR A 63 -17.39 -9.84 8.64
N GLU A 64 -18.02 -8.70 8.88
CA GLU A 64 -18.88 -8.00 7.91
C GLU A 64 -18.15 -6.85 7.19
N THR A 65 -16.86 -6.68 7.44
CA THR A 65 -16.03 -5.62 6.84
C THR A 65 -15.23 -6.15 5.66
N ASN A 66 -15.25 -5.43 4.54
CA ASN A 66 -14.51 -5.79 3.33
C ASN A 66 -13.20 -5.02 3.23
N PHE A 67 -12.12 -5.76 3.03
CA PHE A 67 -10.76 -5.25 2.87
C PHE A 67 -10.28 -5.41 1.44
N CYS A 68 -9.54 -4.42 0.95
CA CYS A 68 -8.79 -4.51 -0.29
C CYS A 68 -7.34 -4.07 -0.09
N PHE A 69 -6.39 -4.94 -0.42
CA PHE A 69 -4.96 -4.69 -0.39
C PHE A 69 -4.43 -4.62 -1.82
N ILE A 70 -3.84 -3.50 -2.23
CA ILE A 70 -3.32 -3.30 -3.58
C ILE A 70 -1.81 -3.16 -3.49
N CYS A 71 -1.07 -4.11 -4.04
CA CYS A 71 0.37 -4.00 -4.23
C CYS A 71 0.64 -3.59 -5.68
N SER A 72 1.42 -2.53 -5.91
CA SER A 72 1.72 -2.09 -7.28
C SER A 72 3.18 -1.72 -7.51
N HIS A 73 3.58 -1.79 -8.77
CA HIS A 73 4.84 -1.28 -9.28
C HIS A 73 4.50 -0.42 -10.49
N LEU A 74 4.51 0.90 -10.32
CA LEU A 74 4.11 1.88 -11.34
C LEU A 74 5.29 2.28 -12.24
N LYS A 75 4.99 2.91 -13.37
CA LYS A 75 6.03 3.36 -14.31
C LYS A 75 7.11 4.23 -13.65
N SER A 76 8.35 3.81 -13.82
CA SER A 76 9.54 4.57 -13.43
C SER A 76 9.83 5.70 -14.41
N GLY A 77 10.62 6.69 -13.98
CA GLY A 77 11.11 7.77 -14.84
C GLY A 77 11.03 9.12 -14.14
N ASP A 78 11.99 9.98 -14.45
CA ASP A 78 12.24 11.24 -13.76
C ASP A 78 11.78 12.46 -14.59
N ARG A 79 11.18 12.23 -15.78
CA ARG A 79 10.68 13.32 -16.63
C ARG A 79 9.33 13.79 -16.10
N SER A 80 8.99 15.06 -16.30
CA SER A 80 7.69 15.61 -15.90
C SER A 80 6.52 14.85 -16.53
N SER A 81 6.68 14.35 -17.76
CA SER A 81 5.67 13.51 -18.43
C SER A 81 5.50 12.12 -17.83
N ASP A 82 6.44 11.64 -17.01
CA ASP A 82 6.33 10.34 -16.34
C ASP A 82 5.35 10.38 -15.15
N ILE A 83 5.05 11.58 -14.60
CA ILE A 83 4.00 11.77 -13.59
C ILE A 83 2.65 11.36 -14.18
N LEU A 84 2.31 11.89 -15.35
CA LEU A 84 1.06 11.56 -16.06
C LEU A 84 0.95 10.07 -16.38
N ARG A 85 2.08 9.41 -16.66
CA ARG A 85 2.12 7.96 -16.91
C ARG A 85 1.84 7.15 -15.65
N ARG A 86 2.35 7.55 -14.48
CA ARG A 86 2.02 6.93 -13.19
C ARG A 86 0.56 7.13 -12.85
N ASN A 87 0.03 8.34 -13.02
CA ASN A 87 -1.38 8.63 -12.81
C ASN A 87 -2.28 7.78 -13.73
N SER A 88 -1.89 7.60 -14.99
CA SER A 88 -2.59 6.71 -15.93
C SER A 88 -2.53 5.23 -15.49
N ASP A 89 -1.43 4.79 -14.89
CA ASP A 89 -1.35 3.44 -14.31
C ASP A 89 -2.30 3.29 -13.11
N VAL A 90 -2.34 4.27 -12.19
CA VAL A 90 -3.27 4.31 -11.04
C VAL A 90 -4.71 4.19 -11.53
N ASP A 91 -5.07 5.02 -12.50
CA ASP A 91 -6.39 5.09 -13.12
C ASP A 91 -6.78 3.76 -13.79
N SER A 92 -5.84 3.15 -14.51
CA SER A 92 -5.99 1.83 -15.12
C SER A 92 -6.22 0.73 -14.07
N ILE A 93 -5.47 0.75 -12.97
CA ILE A 93 -5.60 -0.20 -11.85
C ILE A 93 -6.98 -0.08 -11.21
N LEU A 94 -7.42 1.14 -10.88
CA LEU A 94 -8.74 1.40 -10.29
C LEU A 94 -9.88 0.93 -11.21
N ARG A 95 -9.79 1.25 -12.50
CA ARG A 95 -10.84 0.88 -13.47
C ARG A 95 -10.87 -0.59 -13.83
N ARG A 96 -9.73 -1.28 -13.92
CA ARG A 96 -9.66 -2.66 -14.46
C ARG A 96 -9.66 -3.72 -13.38
N THR A 97 -9.33 -3.39 -12.13
CA THR A 97 -9.40 -4.36 -11.03
C THR A 97 -10.84 -4.80 -10.82
N ARG A 98 -11.10 -6.09 -11.02
CA ARG A 98 -12.41 -6.73 -10.81
C ARG A 98 -12.23 -8.01 -10.02
N PHE A 99 -13.10 -8.19 -9.02
CA PHE A 99 -13.15 -9.38 -8.18
C PHE A 99 -14.33 -10.27 -8.61
N ASN A 100 -14.04 -11.54 -8.89
CA ASN A 100 -14.99 -12.53 -9.38
C ASN A 100 -15.74 -13.14 -8.21
N ARG A 101 -16.97 -12.68 -7.98
CA ARG A 101 -17.86 -13.27 -6.98
C ARG A 101 -18.61 -14.44 -7.61
N THR A 102 -18.36 -15.65 -7.13
CA THR A 102 -19.09 -16.85 -7.58
C THR A 102 -20.59 -16.66 -7.35
N LYS A 103 -21.46 -17.35 -8.13
CA LYS A 103 -22.92 -17.27 -7.96
C LYS A 103 -23.37 -17.54 -6.52
N ARG A 104 -22.66 -18.43 -5.80
CA ARG A 104 -22.92 -18.75 -4.39
C ARG A 104 -22.74 -17.57 -3.43
N LEU A 105 -21.87 -16.61 -3.78
CA LEU A 105 -21.59 -15.41 -3.00
C LEU A 105 -22.33 -14.17 -3.51
N ALA A 106 -23.12 -14.29 -4.59
CA ALA A 106 -23.82 -13.16 -5.19
C ALA A 106 -24.87 -12.54 -4.25
N ALA A 107 -25.42 -13.31 -3.33
CA ALA A 107 -26.39 -12.85 -2.33
C ALA A 107 -25.77 -11.99 -1.21
N LEU A 108 -24.44 -11.96 -1.08
CA LEU A 108 -23.74 -11.29 0.02
C LEU A 108 -23.35 -9.84 -0.30
N ASN A 109 -23.80 -9.27 -1.43
CA ASN A 109 -23.50 -7.90 -1.86
C ASN A 109 -22.01 -7.51 -1.75
N LEU A 110 -21.12 -8.46 -2.00
CA LEU A 110 -19.68 -8.25 -1.87
C LEU A 110 -19.13 -7.26 -2.91
N PRO A 111 -18.11 -6.48 -2.55
CA PRO A 111 -17.52 -5.50 -3.46
C PRO A 111 -16.90 -6.18 -4.68
N LYS A 112 -17.11 -5.58 -5.86
CA LYS A 112 -16.59 -6.05 -7.16
C LYS A 112 -15.41 -5.22 -7.68
N THR A 113 -15.17 -4.06 -7.09
CA THR A 113 -14.14 -3.09 -7.49
C THR A 113 -13.34 -2.66 -6.26
N ILE A 114 -12.17 -2.06 -6.43
CA ILE A 114 -11.34 -1.54 -5.34
C ILE A 114 -12.16 -0.60 -4.43
N LEU A 115 -12.72 0.47 -5.01
CA LEU A 115 -13.42 1.52 -4.28
C LEU A 115 -14.78 1.08 -3.69
N GLY A 116 -15.21 -0.16 -3.92
CA GLY A 116 -16.39 -0.73 -3.26
C GLY A 116 -16.11 -1.30 -1.87
N HIS A 117 -14.83 -1.44 -1.46
CA HIS A 117 -14.47 -2.00 -0.16
C HIS A 117 -14.51 -0.96 0.95
N ASP A 118 -14.69 -1.42 2.18
CA ASP A 118 -14.79 -0.56 3.37
C ASP A 118 -13.43 -0.07 3.87
N ARG A 119 -12.40 -0.91 3.71
CA ARG A 119 -11.02 -0.66 4.15
C ARG A 119 -10.06 -0.94 3.00
N ILE A 120 -9.39 0.09 2.49
CA ILE A 120 -8.53 -0.04 1.31
C ILE A 120 -7.13 0.43 1.66
N ILE A 121 -6.13 -0.41 1.40
CA ILE A 121 -4.72 -0.07 1.56
C ILE A 121 -4.01 -0.31 0.23
N TRP A 122 -3.34 0.72 -0.29
CA TRP A 122 -2.52 0.65 -1.50
C TRP A 122 -1.06 0.87 -1.15
N PHE A 123 -0.21 -0.08 -1.50
CA PHE A 123 1.23 0.00 -1.25
C PHE A 123 2.08 -0.48 -2.43
N GLY A 124 3.39 -0.22 -2.35
CA GLY A 124 4.40 -0.74 -3.28
C GLY A 124 5.32 0.35 -3.81
N ASP A 125 6.04 0.02 -4.89
CA ASP A 125 6.91 0.96 -5.61
C ASP A 125 6.06 1.82 -6.57
N LEU A 126 5.55 2.93 -6.05
CA LEU A 126 4.74 3.87 -6.80
C LEU A 126 5.58 4.76 -7.71
N ASN A 127 6.91 4.74 -7.56
CA ASN A 127 7.88 5.36 -8.46
C ASN A 127 7.74 6.89 -8.65
N TYR A 128 6.91 7.59 -7.87
CA TYR A 128 6.90 9.06 -7.83
C TYR A 128 8.25 9.56 -7.30
N ARG A 129 8.70 10.70 -7.85
CA ARG A 129 10.06 11.23 -7.68
C ARG A 129 10.05 12.62 -7.06
N ILE A 130 11.23 13.17 -6.84
CA ILE A 130 11.42 14.55 -6.41
C ILE A 130 11.57 15.45 -7.64
N THR A 131 10.78 16.52 -7.69
CA THR A 131 10.90 17.56 -8.72
C THR A 131 11.81 18.68 -8.22
N LEU A 132 13.13 18.51 -8.35
CA LEU A 132 14.10 19.51 -7.93
C LEU A 132 15.39 19.43 -8.77
N PRO A 133 16.01 20.56 -9.17
CA PRO A 133 17.30 20.55 -9.85
C PRO A 133 18.39 19.84 -9.04
N SER A 134 19.32 19.17 -9.73
CA SER A 134 20.31 18.30 -9.06
C SER A 134 21.22 19.01 -8.06
N LYS A 135 21.54 20.30 -8.26
CA LYS A 135 22.38 21.08 -7.35
C LYS A 135 21.70 21.27 -5.98
N ASP A 136 20.46 21.72 -5.99
CA ASP A 136 19.69 21.99 -4.78
C ASP A 136 19.34 20.68 -4.08
N LEU A 137 19.01 19.65 -4.84
CA LEU A 137 18.75 18.32 -4.33
C LEU A 137 19.96 17.71 -3.62
N LYS A 138 21.16 17.80 -4.19
CA LYS A 138 22.40 17.34 -3.52
C LYS A 138 22.64 18.10 -2.21
N SER A 139 22.38 19.41 -2.19
CA SER A 139 22.51 20.24 -0.99
C SER A 139 21.56 19.80 0.13
N LEU A 140 20.27 19.61 -0.17
CA LEU A 140 19.29 19.14 0.81
C LEU A 140 19.61 17.73 1.31
N VAL A 141 20.01 16.82 0.42
CA VAL A 141 20.40 15.45 0.79
C VAL A 141 21.64 15.44 1.68
N PHE A 142 22.66 16.25 1.36
CA PHE A 142 23.87 16.38 2.18
C PHE A 142 23.55 16.89 3.60
N LYS A 143 22.65 17.87 3.70
CA LYS A 143 22.18 18.43 4.99
C LYS A 143 21.18 17.54 5.72
N LYS A 144 20.72 16.46 5.09
CA LYS A 144 19.62 15.61 5.56
C LYS A 144 18.33 16.39 5.84
N ASP A 145 18.10 17.43 5.04
CA ASP A 145 16.91 18.29 5.13
C ASP A 145 15.75 17.64 4.39
N TRP A 146 15.19 16.59 5.01
CA TRP A 146 14.12 15.79 4.41
C TRP A 146 12.81 16.54 4.32
N THR A 147 12.55 17.45 5.25
CA THR A 147 11.32 18.26 5.26
C THR A 147 11.22 19.09 3.99
N ASN A 148 12.24 19.89 3.67
CA ASN A 148 12.24 20.71 2.46
C ASN A 148 12.30 19.87 1.17
N LEU A 149 12.95 18.70 1.22
CA LEU A 149 12.98 17.79 0.08
C LEU A 149 11.59 17.19 -0.20
N LEU A 150 10.85 16.84 0.86
CA LEU A 150 9.53 16.23 0.79
C LEU A 150 8.47 17.18 0.22
N GLU A 151 8.61 18.50 0.40
CA GLU A 151 7.76 19.49 -0.29
C GLU A 151 7.80 19.38 -1.82
N LYS A 152 8.85 18.77 -2.37
CA LYS A 152 9.05 18.59 -3.80
C LYS A 152 8.69 17.18 -4.27
N ASP A 153 8.09 16.37 -3.40
CA ASP A 153 7.63 15.01 -3.70
C ASP A 153 6.42 15.03 -4.65
N GLN A 154 6.52 14.31 -5.77
CA GLN A 154 5.45 14.28 -6.76
C GLN A 154 4.18 13.62 -6.22
N LEU A 155 4.26 12.58 -5.39
CA LEU A 155 3.06 11.89 -4.90
C LEU A 155 2.26 12.78 -3.94
N LEU A 156 2.93 13.45 -3.00
CA LEU A 156 2.25 14.38 -2.09
C LEU A 156 1.59 15.53 -2.84
N ASN A 157 2.23 16.04 -3.90
CA ASN A 157 1.63 17.05 -4.76
C ASN A 157 0.39 16.53 -5.49
N GLU A 158 0.42 15.31 -6.05
CA GLU A 158 -0.76 14.70 -6.69
C GLU A 158 -1.89 14.43 -5.68
N LEU A 159 -1.56 14.02 -4.45
CA LEU A 159 -2.56 13.87 -3.37
C LEU A 159 -3.22 15.21 -3.00
N GLY A 160 -2.43 16.29 -2.95
CA GLY A 160 -2.92 17.64 -2.64
C GLY A 160 -3.71 18.30 -3.77
N ASN A 161 -3.34 18.04 -5.03
CA ASN A 161 -4.02 18.59 -6.21
C ASN A 161 -5.30 17.82 -6.58
N GLY A 162 -5.46 16.60 -6.07
CA GLY A 162 -6.59 15.72 -6.38
C GLY A 162 -6.42 14.95 -7.70
N GLY A 163 -7.52 14.73 -8.43
CA GLY A 163 -7.52 13.93 -9.65
C GLY A 163 -7.62 12.42 -9.36
N VAL A 164 -6.76 11.60 -9.97
CA VAL A 164 -6.86 10.13 -9.83
C VAL A 164 -6.62 9.63 -8.39
N LEU A 165 -5.91 10.43 -7.58
CA LEU A 165 -5.62 10.15 -6.18
C LEU A 165 -6.53 10.94 -5.22
N GLU A 166 -7.61 11.54 -5.72
CA GLU A 166 -8.57 12.23 -4.85
C GLU A 166 -9.14 11.30 -3.78
N GLY A 167 -9.16 11.77 -2.53
CA GLY A 167 -9.64 11.04 -1.36
C GLY A 167 -8.70 9.98 -0.79
N TRP A 168 -7.56 9.70 -1.45
CA TRP A 168 -6.50 8.88 -0.87
C TRP A 168 -5.74 9.65 0.20
N ILE A 169 -5.28 8.93 1.22
CA ILE A 169 -4.59 9.49 2.37
C ILE A 169 -3.26 8.76 2.54
N GLU A 170 -2.21 9.52 2.86
CA GLU A 170 -0.92 9.01 3.30
C GLU A 170 -0.57 9.68 4.63
N GLY A 171 0.05 8.94 5.55
CA GLY A 171 0.46 9.49 6.84
C GLY A 171 1.78 10.23 6.76
N PRO A 172 2.15 10.95 7.82
CA PRO A 172 3.36 11.77 7.84
C PRO A 172 4.61 10.90 7.62
N ILE A 173 5.45 11.31 6.66
CA ILE A 173 6.72 10.65 6.37
C ILE A 173 7.80 11.26 7.26
N CYS A 174 8.26 10.47 8.23
CA CYS A 174 9.31 10.86 9.18
C CYS A 174 10.61 10.06 8.97
N PHE A 175 10.83 9.55 7.76
CA PHE A 175 11.98 8.72 7.38
C PHE A 175 12.62 9.22 6.08
N PRO A 176 13.93 8.98 5.85
CA PRO A 176 14.63 9.46 4.66
C PRO A 176 14.13 8.78 3.37
N PRO A 177 14.45 9.33 2.18
CA PRO A 177 14.14 8.70 0.90
C PRO A 177 14.55 7.21 0.86
N THR A 178 13.70 6.37 0.28
CA THR A 178 13.88 4.90 0.33
C THR A 178 14.68 4.38 -0.85
N TYR A 179 15.02 5.24 -1.79
CA TYR A 179 15.65 4.93 -3.07
C TYR A 179 16.48 6.12 -3.54
N LYS A 180 17.56 6.03 -4.33
CA LYS A 180 18.30 4.85 -4.78
C LYS A 180 19.62 4.76 -4.02
N PHE A 181 19.83 3.64 -3.34
CA PHE A 181 21.08 3.36 -2.63
C PHE A 181 22.08 2.59 -3.49
N LEU A 182 23.36 2.70 -3.15
CA LEU A 182 24.34 1.70 -3.56
C LEU A 182 24.03 0.36 -2.85
N PRO A 183 24.25 -0.79 -3.49
CA PRO A 183 24.09 -2.08 -2.83
C PRO A 183 24.91 -2.18 -1.54
N HIS A 184 24.32 -2.74 -0.48
CA HIS A 184 24.98 -2.96 0.82
C HIS A 184 25.52 -1.68 1.48
N SER A 185 24.86 -0.55 1.26
CA SER A 185 25.32 0.76 1.70
C SER A 185 24.17 1.74 1.91
N ASP A 186 24.30 2.66 2.88
CA ASP A 186 23.37 3.79 3.09
C ASP A 186 23.74 5.05 2.28
N VAL A 187 24.62 4.90 1.28
CA VAL A 187 25.01 5.98 0.39
C VAL A 187 24.08 6.01 -0.83
N TYR A 188 23.42 7.14 -1.04
CA TYR A 188 22.67 7.38 -2.26
C TYR A 188 23.59 7.43 -3.49
N VAL A 189 23.16 6.79 -4.58
CA VAL A 189 23.93 6.72 -5.83
C VAL A 189 24.36 8.10 -6.33
N LEU A 190 23.45 9.08 -6.30
CA LEU A 190 23.74 10.45 -6.75
C LEU A 190 24.84 11.15 -5.92
N MET A 191 25.00 10.77 -4.65
CA MET A 191 26.00 11.36 -3.75
C MET A 191 27.39 10.75 -3.98
N HIS A 192 27.46 9.51 -4.46
CA HIS A 192 28.73 8.82 -4.73
C HIS A 192 29.34 9.19 -6.09
N HIS A 193 28.53 9.63 -7.06
CA HIS A 193 29.00 9.96 -8.41
C HIS A 193 29.01 11.48 -8.64
N PRO A 194 30.16 12.16 -8.47
CA PRO A 194 30.26 13.60 -8.71
C PRO A 194 30.02 13.97 -10.18
N HIS A 195 30.41 13.10 -11.11
CA HIS A 195 30.22 13.23 -12.56
C HIS A 195 29.44 12.03 -13.12
N PRO A 196 28.12 11.95 -12.91
CA PRO A 196 27.32 10.79 -13.30
C PRO A 196 27.18 10.70 -14.82
N GLN A 197 27.60 9.57 -15.40
CA GLN A 197 27.65 9.37 -16.86
C GLN A 197 26.41 8.64 -17.37
N THR A 198 25.81 7.76 -16.57
CA THR A 198 24.63 6.98 -16.95
C THR A 198 23.35 7.52 -16.32
N ALA A 199 22.19 7.25 -16.93
CA ALA A 199 20.89 7.61 -16.36
C ALA A 199 20.66 6.99 -14.97
N ALA A 200 21.19 5.79 -14.72
CA ALA A 200 21.12 5.12 -13.42
C ALA A 200 21.91 5.88 -12.34
N GLN A 201 23.08 6.41 -12.69
CA GLN A 201 23.92 7.22 -11.78
C GLN A 201 23.33 8.61 -11.51
N LYS A 202 22.45 9.10 -12.39
CA LYS A 202 21.75 10.39 -12.26
C LYS A 202 20.50 10.32 -11.40
N ARG A 203 20.03 9.11 -11.02
CA ARG A 203 18.76 8.97 -10.29
C ARG A 203 18.87 9.59 -8.91
N ALA A 204 18.01 10.58 -8.68
CA ALA A 204 17.91 11.27 -7.41
C ALA A 204 17.31 10.39 -6.31
N PRO A 205 17.64 10.66 -5.04
CA PRO A 205 16.91 10.09 -3.92
C PRO A 205 15.42 10.43 -4.00
N ALA A 206 14.54 9.46 -3.72
CA ALA A 206 13.09 9.62 -3.74
C ALA A 206 12.39 8.63 -2.78
N TRP A 207 11.18 9.00 -2.35
CA TRP A 207 10.25 8.09 -1.66
C TRP A 207 9.40 7.36 -2.71
N CYS A 208 10.01 6.37 -3.35
CA CYS A 208 9.34 5.53 -4.35
C CYS A 208 8.35 4.55 -3.71
N ASP A 209 8.68 4.08 -2.50
CA ASP A 209 7.98 3.01 -1.79
C ASP A 209 7.00 3.63 -0.79
N ARG A 210 5.69 3.44 -1.02
CA ARG A 210 4.63 4.20 -0.34
C ARG A 210 3.49 3.33 0.14
N ILE A 211 2.76 3.79 1.16
CA ILE A 211 1.57 3.13 1.70
C ILE A 211 0.48 4.19 1.90
N LEU A 212 -0.58 4.09 1.11
CA LEU A 212 -1.78 4.92 1.15
C LEU A 212 -2.98 4.12 1.62
N TRP A 213 -4.02 4.81 2.07
CA TRP A 213 -5.32 4.20 2.32
C TRP A 213 -6.46 5.09 1.82
N TYR A 214 -7.64 4.49 1.67
CA TYR A 214 -8.86 5.16 1.28
C TYR A 214 -10.02 4.68 2.15
N GLY A 215 -10.96 5.59 2.44
CA GLY A 215 -12.15 5.31 3.23
C GLY A 215 -12.00 5.60 4.72
N LYS A 216 -12.96 5.12 5.52
CA LYS A 216 -13.04 5.34 6.97
C LYS A 216 -12.63 4.07 7.73
N GLY A 217 -12.49 4.19 9.06
CA GLY A 217 -12.22 3.04 9.93
C GLY A 217 -10.80 2.48 9.82
N LEU A 218 -9.87 3.22 9.22
CA LEU A 218 -8.42 2.98 9.26
C LEU A 218 -7.74 4.14 9.98
N LYS A 219 -6.92 3.82 10.99
CA LYS A 219 -6.05 4.77 11.67
C LYS A 219 -4.61 4.27 11.62
N GLN A 220 -3.74 4.96 10.89
CA GLN A 220 -2.32 4.64 10.88
C GLN A 220 -1.70 4.95 12.25
N LEU A 221 -0.99 3.98 12.83
CA LEU A 221 -0.25 4.10 14.09
C LEU A 221 1.24 4.32 13.86
N GLN A 222 1.80 3.66 12.85
CA GLN A 222 3.22 3.72 12.53
C GLN A 222 3.40 3.76 11.01
N TYR A 223 4.40 4.51 10.57
CA TYR A 223 4.87 4.53 9.19
C TYR A 223 6.38 4.73 9.19
N THR A 224 7.14 3.74 8.71
CA THR A 224 8.60 3.73 8.85
C THR A 224 9.29 3.04 7.68
N SER A 225 10.58 3.28 7.53
CA SER A 225 11.47 2.52 6.66
C SER A 225 12.54 1.79 7.46
N ASN A 226 12.98 0.63 6.98
CA ASN A 226 14.00 -0.17 7.64
C ASN A 226 15.35 -0.02 6.93
N SER A 227 16.22 0.84 7.47
CA SER A 227 17.57 1.08 6.95
C SER A 227 18.54 -0.08 7.17
N ASN A 228 18.24 -1.03 8.07
CA ASN A 228 19.12 -2.16 8.38
C ASN A 228 19.08 -3.24 7.29
N LEU A 229 18.11 -3.19 6.38
CA LEU A 229 17.96 -4.11 5.25
C LEU A 229 18.51 -3.46 3.96
N GLN A 230 19.78 -3.75 3.67
CA GLN A 230 20.56 -3.06 2.62
C GLN A 230 20.87 -3.94 1.40
N GLN A 231 20.21 -5.08 1.27
CA GLN A 231 20.41 -6.00 0.15
C GLN A 231 19.88 -5.43 -1.19
N SER A 232 18.94 -4.48 -1.13
CA SER A 232 18.35 -3.80 -2.27
C SER A 232 18.82 -2.35 -2.36
N ASP A 233 18.72 -1.75 -3.55
CA ASP A 233 18.84 -0.30 -3.74
C ASP A 233 17.61 0.48 -3.24
N HIS A 234 16.58 -0.24 -2.78
CA HIS A 234 15.45 0.26 -2.01
C HIS A 234 15.54 -0.10 -0.52
N ARG A 235 14.87 0.67 0.34
CA ARG A 235 14.65 0.34 1.76
C ARG A 235 13.21 -0.11 2.00
N PRO A 236 12.98 -1.25 2.68
CA PRO A 236 11.63 -1.70 3.00
C PRO A 236 10.85 -0.65 3.79
N VAL A 237 9.60 -0.47 3.42
CA VAL A 237 8.65 0.44 4.09
C VAL A 237 7.55 -0.39 4.73
N SER A 238 7.17 -0.03 5.95
CA SER A 238 6.09 -0.67 6.68
C SER A 238 5.18 0.36 7.34
N ALA A 239 3.91 -0.01 7.49
CA ALA A 239 2.94 0.73 8.25
C ALA A 239 2.13 -0.22 9.13
N ILE A 240 1.68 0.30 10.25
CA ILE A 240 0.78 -0.39 11.18
C ILE A 240 -0.50 0.43 11.25
N PHE A 241 -1.65 -0.22 11.11
CA PHE A 241 -2.96 0.40 11.17
C PHE A 241 -3.78 -0.18 12.31
N VAL A 242 -4.68 0.60 12.88
CA VAL A 242 -5.87 0.07 13.53
C VAL A 242 -7.00 0.08 12.52
N ALA A 243 -7.63 -1.06 12.31
CA ALA A 243 -8.80 -1.20 11.48
C ALA A 243 -10.03 -1.50 12.34
N GLU A 244 -11.06 -0.68 12.19
CA GLU A 244 -12.38 -0.93 12.75
C GLU A 244 -13.08 -2.01 11.91
N VAL A 245 -13.65 -3.01 12.60
CA VAL A 245 -14.40 -4.10 11.97
C VAL A 245 -15.83 -4.16 12.50
N GLU A 246 -16.77 -4.40 11.61
CA GLU A 246 -18.19 -4.58 11.90
C GLU A 246 -18.51 -6.07 12.06
N PHE A 247 -19.32 -6.41 13.07
CA PHE A 247 -19.77 -7.77 13.30
C PHE A 247 -21.24 -7.77 13.73
N THR A 248 -22.00 -8.75 13.27
CA THR A 248 -23.39 -8.94 13.71
C THR A 248 -23.43 -9.97 14.83
N MET A 249 -23.96 -9.60 16.00
CA MET A 249 -24.34 -10.58 17.02
C MET A 249 -25.60 -11.31 16.56
N THR A 250 -25.49 -12.60 16.24
CA THR A 250 -26.68 -13.44 16.15
C THR A 250 -27.23 -13.62 17.56
N LYS A 251 -28.39 -13.03 17.87
CA LYS A 251 -29.11 -13.33 19.11
C LYS A 251 -29.35 -14.84 19.17
N SER A 252 -28.80 -15.51 20.18
CA SER A 252 -29.22 -16.88 20.48
C SER A 252 -30.68 -16.84 20.95
N PRO A 253 -31.57 -17.75 20.50
CA PRO A 253 -32.97 -17.79 20.96
C PRO A 253 -33.17 -18.21 22.44
N LEU A 254 -32.10 -18.26 23.24
CA LEU A 254 -32.11 -18.84 24.58
C LEU A 254 -31.56 -17.86 25.62
N ILE A 255 -32.21 -16.71 25.79
CA ILE A 255 -32.34 -16.07 27.11
C ILE A 255 -33.75 -15.49 27.17
N GLN A 256 -34.64 -16.27 27.77
CA GLN A 256 -35.95 -15.83 28.23
C GLN A 256 -35.71 -15.01 29.51
N ASP A 257 -36.26 -13.80 29.54
CA ASP A 257 -36.48 -12.91 30.69
C ASP A 257 -35.34 -12.70 31.70
N GLY A 258 -34.64 -11.60 31.50
CA GLY A 258 -33.82 -10.96 32.53
C GLY A 258 -33.49 -9.53 32.12
N TYR A 259 -34.11 -8.56 32.78
CA TYR A 259 -33.85 -7.13 32.61
C TYR A 259 -32.34 -6.84 32.53
N LEU A 260 -31.87 -6.39 31.37
CA LEU A 260 -30.57 -5.75 31.23
C LEU A 260 -30.78 -4.31 30.78
N ASN A 261 -30.47 -3.39 31.70
CA ASN A 261 -30.52 -1.95 31.55
C ASN A 261 -29.87 -1.49 30.24
N SER A 262 -30.62 -0.71 29.48
CA SER A 262 -30.12 0.15 28.42
C SER A 262 -29.20 1.21 29.02
N ASN A 263 -27.86 1.04 28.96
CA ASN A 263 -26.87 2.15 28.99
C ASN A 263 -25.37 1.79 28.90
N GLN A 264 -24.97 0.61 28.42
CA GLN A 264 -23.59 0.32 27.99
C GLN A 264 -23.75 -0.60 26.77
N PHE A 265 -23.22 -0.35 25.57
CA PHE A 265 -21.81 -0.41 25.16
C PHE A 265 -21.64 0.14 23.73
N PRO A 266 -20.62 0.95 23.42
CA PRO A 266 -20.01 0.96 22.09
C PRO A 266 -18.80 0.01 22.11
N ALA A 267 -18.99 -1.26 21.73
CA ALA A 267 -17.88 -2.20 21.60
C ALA A 267 -17.16 -1.97 20.26
N ILE A 268 -16.34 -0.92 20.19
CA ILE A 268 -15.33 -0.75 19.14
C ILE A 268 -14.13 -1.61 19.54
N TRP A 269 -14.01 -2.80 18.95
CA TRP A 269 -12.80 -3.61 19.11
C TRP A 269 -11.71 -3.07 18.19
N ARG A 270 -10.58 -2.66 18.77
CA ARG A 270 -9.39 -2.17 18.05
C ARG A 270 -8.60 -3.38 17.57
N GLN A 271 -8.49 -3.57 16.26
CA GLN A 271 -7.58 -4.56 15.72
C GLN A 271 -6.43 -3.89 14.99
N ILE A 272 -5.20 -4.27 15.36
CA ILE A 272 -3.98 -3.84 14.68
C ILE A 272 -3.78 -4.71 13.44
N ILE A 273 -3.69 -4.10 12.25
CA ILE A 273 -3.31 -4.71 10.96
C ILE A 273 -1.93 -4.19 10.57
#